data_AF-A0A931B0W0-F1
#
_entry.id   AF-A0A931B0W0-F1
#
_cell.length_a   1.000
_cell.length_b   1.000
_cell.length_c   1.000
_cell.angle_alpha   90.00
_cell.angle_beta   90.00
_cell.angle_gamma   90.00
#
_symmetry.space_group_name_H-M   'P 1'
#
loop_
_entity.id
_entity.type
_entity.pdbx_description
1 polymer ?
#
loop_
_entity_poly.entity_id
_entity_poly.type
_entity_poly.pdbx_seq_one_letter_code
_entity_poly.pdbx_strand_id
1 'polypeptide(L)'
;MIINIVFTFISATFESNILANEQFIFQQIRQMMQSILLPILTVPILYFFHKNLVVVVIIQTFITILNLIANVYFCIKILNMRFSFKTIELSFVKEIGTFSFFIFLNQIFNQINDSTPVYMLGILKNTQQVAIYSIVNQLKSLFLTFSQVLTTIFIPKVNHLVNNSDNNTELDNLMIKIGQYQILILGFF
;
A
#
# COMPACT_ATOMS: atom_id res chain seq x y z
N MET A 1 2.64 12.39 14.74
CA MET A 1 3.03 11.73 13.47
C MET A 1 4.09 10.64 13.64
N ILE A 2 5.17 10.86 14.39
CA ILE A 2 6.24 9.85 14.61
C ILE A 2 5.68 8.52 15.14
N ILE A 3 4.80 8.57 16.15
CA ILE A 3 4.14 7.38 16.71
C ILE A 3 3.37 6.59 15.64
N ASN A 4 2.69 7.28 14.73
CA ASN A 4 1.94 6.64 13.66
C ASN A 4 2.89 5.92 12.69
N ILE A 5 4.02 6.55 12.33
CA ILE A 5 5.05 5.95 11.47
C ILE A 5 5.59 4.64 12.08
N VAL A 6 5.88 4.64 13.39
CA VAL A 6 6.36 3.44 14.09
C VAL A 6 5.33 2.30 14.02
N PHE A 7 4.05 2.62 14.25
CA PHE A 7 2.98 1.62 14.15
C PHE A 7 2.75 1.14 12.72
N THR A 8 2.79 2.01 11.72
CA THR A 8 2.68 1.61 10.31
C THR A 8 3.80 0.67 9.90
N PHE A 9 5.04 0.94 10.33
CA PHE A 9 6.20 0.09 10.04
C PHE A 9 6.03 -1.31 10.62
N ILE A 10 5.58 -1.39 11.88
CA ILE A 10 5.29 -2.67 12.53
C ILE A 10 4.14 -3.40 11.80
N SER A 11 3.06 -2.70 11.42
CA SER A 11 1.93 -3.28 10.66
C SER A 11 2.37 -3.83 9.31
N ALA A 12 3.27 -3.15 8.60
CA ALA A 12 3.76 -3.57 7.29
C ALA A 12 4.41 -4.97 7.33
N THR A 13 5.09 -5.29 8.43
CA THR A 13 5.69 -6.63 8.63
C THR A 13 4.61 -7.71 8.77
N PHE A 14 3.54 -7.43 9.52
CA PHE A 14 2.41 -8.36 9.67
C PHE A 14 1.61 -8.51 8.38
N GLU A 15 1.39 -7.42 7.64
CA GLU A 15 0.73 -7.43 6.34
C GLU A 15 1.50 -8.26 5.31
N SER A 16 2.83 -8.11 5.25
CA SER A 16 3.68 -8.94 4.40
C SER A 16 3.58 -10.43 4.76
N ASN A 17 3.43 -10.75 6.05
CA ASN A 17 3.29 -12.15 6.48
C ASN A 17 1.89 -12.73 6.20
N ILE A 18 0.83 -11.93 6.30
CA ILE A 18 -0.53 -12.34 5.92
C ILE A 18 -0.58 -12.61 4.40
N LEU A 19 0.06 -11.75 3.61
CA LEU A 19 0.17 -11.91 2.15
C LEU A 19 0.97 -13.17 1.78
N ALA A 20 2.05 -13.48 2.51
CA ALA A 20 2.86 -14.68 2.31
C ALA A 20 2.13 -15.99 2.65
N ASN A 21 1.13 -15.94 3.53
CA ASN A 21 0.29 -17.11 3.90
C ASN A 21 -1.03 -17.18 3.12
N GLU A 22 -1.11 -16.51 1.97
CA GLU A 22 -2.26 -16.52 1.04
C GLU A 22 -3.60 -16.02 1.61
N GLN A 23 -3.61 -15.38 2.77
CA GLN A 23 -4.83 -14.79 3.38
C GLN A 23 -5.12 -13.38 2.80
N PHE A 24 -5.05 -13.27 1.47
CA PHE A 24 -5.20 -12.01 0.73
C PHE A 24 -6.61 -11.41 0.88
N ILE A 25 -7.65 -12.25 0.87
CA ILE A 25 -9.04 -11.83 1.06
C ILE A 25 -9.22 -11.12 2.40
N PHE A 26 -8.56 -11.61 3.45
CA PHE A 26 -8.61 -11.00 4.77
C PHE A 26 -7.90 -9.64 4.83
N GLN A 27 -6.72 -9.53 4.22
CA GLN A 27 -5.98 -8.27 4.13
C GLN A 27 -6.76 -7.22 3.34
N GLN A 28 -7.38 -7.61 2.22
CA GLN A 28 -8.09 -6.68 1.35
C GLN A 28 -9.42 -6.22 1.96
N ILE A 29 -10.19 -7.11 2.61
CA ILE A 29 -11.38 -6.74 3.38
C ILE A 29 -11.03 -5.74 4.49
N ARG A 30 -9.90 -5.95 5.17
CA ARG A 30 -9.43 -5.05 6.23
C ARG A 30 -9.00 -3.68 5.70
N GLN A 31 -8.26 -3.63 4.60
CA GLN A 31 -7.90 -2.36 3.95
C GLN A 31 -9.14 -1.61 3.47
N MET A 32 -10.11 -2.31 2.89
CA MET A 32 -11.41 -1.72 2.51
C MET A 32 -12.17 -1.19 3.72
N MET A 33 -12.26 -1.97 4.80
CA MET A 33 -12.87 -1.50 6.05
C MET A 33 -12.17 -0.24 6.56
N GLN A 34 -10.83 -0.20 6.57
CA GLN A 34 -10.10 0.99 7.01
C GLN A 34 -10.38 2.21 6.13
N SER A 35 -10.36 2.04 4.81
CA SER A 35 -10.63 3.12 3.85
C SER A 35 -12.05 3.68 3.97
N ILE A 36 -13.01 2.89 4.45
CA ILE A 36 -14.39 3.30 4.68
C ILE A 36 -14.59 3.86 6.09
N LEU A 37 -14.02 3.23 7.12
CA LEU A 37 -14.15 3.67 8.52
C LEU A 37 -13.51 5.04 8.75
N LEU A 38 -12.38 5.33 8.09
CA LEU A 38 -11.65 6.58 8.26
C LEU A 38 -12.52 7.81 7.92
N PRO A 39 -13.10 7.94 6.70
CA PRO A 39 -13.95 9.08 6.37
C PRO A 39 -15.24 9.11 7.19
N ILE A 40 -15.86 7.95 7.47
CA ILE A 40 -17.10 7.87 8.26
C ILE A 40 -16.90 8.37 9.69
N LEU A 41 -15.75 8.12 10.30
CA LEU A 41 -15.46 8.63 11.65
C LEU A 41 -14.96 10.08 11.62
N THR A 42 -14.24 10.48 10.57
CA THR A 42 -13.63 11.82 10.50
C THR A 42 -14.66 12.91 10.21
N VAL A 43 -15.63 12.66 9.32
CA VAL A 43 -16.63 13.66 8.90
C VAL A 43 -17.57 14.12 10.03
N PRO A 44 -18.20 13.24 10.84
CA PRO A 44 -19.09 13.65 11.92
C PRO A 44 -18.34 14.38 13.03
N ILE A 45 -17.11 13.98 13.33
CA ILE A 45 -16.33 14.57 14.41
C ILE A 45 -15.83 15.96 14.03
N LEU A 46 -15.50 16.20 12.75
CA LEU A 46 -15.17 17.53 12.27
C LEU A 46 -16.38 18.49 12.34
N TYR A 47 -17.60 17.96 12.25
CA TYR A 47 -18.84 18.73 12.40
C TYR A 47 -19.16 19.04 13.88
N PHE A 48 -18.88 18.11 14.80
CA PHE A 48 -19.16 18.27 16.24
C PHE A 48 -18.07 19.04 17.02
N PHE A 49 -16.80 18.77 16.76
CA PHE A 49 -15.67 19.45 17.40
C PHE A 49 -15.10 20.46 16.41
N HIS A 50 -15.27 21.75 16.70
CA HIS A 50 -14.74 22.87 15.93
C HIS A 50 -13.31 22.60 15.42
N LYS A 51 -13.14 22.58 14.08
CA LYS A 51 -11.93 22.69 13.22
C LYS A 51 -10.53 22.59 13.87
N ASN A 52 -10.31 21.65 14.79
CA ASN A 52 -9.01 21.40 15.37
C ASN A 52 -8.36 20.22 14.65
N LEU A 53 -7.36 20.52 13.82
CA LEU A 53 -6.54 19.55 13.07
C LEU A 53 -5.99 18.42 13.96
N VAL A 54 -5.79 18.71 15.25
CA VAL A 54 -5.31 17.76 16.25
C VAL A 54 -6.28 16.61 16.48
N VAL A 55 -7.60 16.85 16.41
CA VAL A 55 -8.63 15.81 16.66
C VAL A 55 -8.61 14.74 15.57
N VAL A 56 -8.41 15.16 14.31
CA VAL A 56 -8.31 14.24 13.16
C VAL A 56 -7.11 13.31 13.31
N VAL A 57 -5.96 13.83 13.76
CA VAL A 57 -4.73 13.04 13.97
C VAL A 57 -4.90 12.02 15.09
N ILE A 58 -5.60 12.37 16.18
CA ILE A 58 -5.88 11.45 17.29
C ILE A 58 -6.75 10.29 16.82
N ILE A 59 -7.81 10.56 16.06
CA ILE A 59 -8.72 9.53 15.51
C ILE A 59 -7.96 8.61 14.55
N GLN A 60 -7.18 9.18 13.62
CA GLN A 60 -6.40 8.40 12.68
C GLN A 60 -5.39 7.49 13.40
N THR A 61 -4.74 8.01 14.44
CA THR A 61 -3.80 7.23 15.26
C THR A 61 -4.53 6.11 16.02
N PHE A 62 -5.70 6.40 16.58
CA PHE A 62 -6.52 5.40 17.27
C PHE A 62 -6.98 4.27 16.34
N ILE A 63 -7.52 4.61 15.15
CA ILE A 63 -7.92 3.63 14.14
C ILE A 63 -6.72 2.78 13.72
N THR A 64 -5.56 3.41 13.50
CA THR A 64 -4.33 2.69 13.10
C THR A 64 -3.88 1.71 14.18
N ILE A 65 -3.91 2.11 15.45
CA ILE A 65 -3.58 1.24 16.59
C ILE A 65 -4.56 0.08 16.69
N LEU A 66 -5.86 0.33 16.55
CA LEU A 66 -6.90 -0.69 16.63
C LEU A 66 -6.74 -1.71 15.49
N ASN A 67 -6.39 -1.23 14.30
CA ASN A 67 -6.10 -2.09 13.16
C ASN A 67 -4.84 -2.93 13.38
N LEU A 68 -3.79 -2.35 13.96
CA LEU A 68 -2.56 -3.06 14.29
C LEU A 68 -2.82 -4.17 15.31
N ILE A 69 -3.56 -3.89 16.37
CA ILE A 69 -3.95 -4.88 17.38
C ILE A 69 -4.75 -6.02 16.72
N ALA A 70 -5.70 -5.70 15.85
CA ALA A 70 -6.43 -6.72 15.09
C ALA A 70 -5.49 -7.52 14.17
N ASN A 71 -4.42 -6.91 13.63
CA ASN A 71 -3.47 -7.57 12.71
C ASN A 71 -2.61 -8.58 13.48
N VAL A 72 -2.10 -8.16 14.63
CA VAL A 72 -1.33 -9.00 15.55
C VAL A 72 -2.19 -10.14 16.08
N TYR A 73 -3.43 -9.85 16.50
CA TYR A 73 -4.34 -10.89 17.01
C TYR A 73 -4.65 -11.95 15.95
N PHE A 74 -4.90 -11.53 14.71
CA PHE A 74 -5.18 -12.46 13.61
C PHE A 74 -3.95 -13.30 13.24
N CYS A 75 -2.76 -12.69 13.16
CA CYS A 75 -1.51 -13.40 12.87
C CYS A 75 -1.16 -14.45 13.93
N ILE A 76 -1.35 -14.12 15.21
CA ILE A 76 -0.99 -15.02 16.30
C ILE A 76 -2.03 -16.13 16.47
N LYS A 77 -3.32 -15.79 16.41
CA LYS A 77 -4.40 -16.74 16.77
C LYS A 77 -4.87 -17.62 15.63
N ILE A 78 -4.92 -17.09 14.39
CA ILE A 78 -5.47 -17.82 13.24
C ILE A 78 -4.34 -18.38 12.37
N LEU A 79 -3.27 -17.63 12.13
CA LEU A 79 -2.12 -18.11 11.36
C LEU A 79 -1.12 -18.97 12.16
N ASN A 80 -1.26 -19.09 13.50
CA ASN A 80 -0.32 -19.83 14.36
C ASN A 80 1.15 -19.47 14.11
N MET A 81 1.42 -18.18 13.90
CA MET A 81 2.75 -17.69 13.57
C MET A 81 3.70 -17.90 14.75
N ARG A 82 4.66 -18.82 14.62
CA ARG A 82 5.74 -19.05 15.61
C ARG A 82 6.95 -18.22 15.22
N PHE A 83 7.24 -17.15 15.97
CA PHE A 83 8.49 -16.43 15.84
C PHE A 83 9.65 -17.31 16.34
N SER A 84 10.35 -17.97 15.42
CA SER A 84 11.59 -18.69 15.72
C SER A 84 12.77 -17.86 15.23
N PHE A 85 13.47 -17.20 16.15
CA PHE A 85 14.71 -16.45 15.86
C PHE A 85 15.97 -17.34 15.79
N LYS A 86 15.80 -18.66 15.68
CA LYS A 86 16.90 -19.61 15.91
C LYS A 86 17.85 -19.82 14.73
N THR A 87 17.46 -19.43 13.51
CA THR A 87 18.27 -19.62 12.29
C THR A 87 18.07 -18.44 11.33
N ILE A 88 18.69 -17.30 11.63
CA ILE A 88 18.79 -16.21 10.66
C ILE A 88 19.99 -16.52 9.76
N GLU A 89 19.73 -16.98 8.55
CA GLU A 89 20.77 -17.17 7.54
C GLU A 89 21.19 -15.81 6.98
N LEU A 90 22.35 -15.32 7.43
CA LEU A 90 22.91 -14.02 7.02
C LEU A 90 23.08 -13.88 5.49
N SER A 91 23.25 -14.99 4.77
CA SER A 91 23.27 -15.00 3.30
C SER A 91 21.93 -14.59 2.71
N PHE A 92 20.83 -15.16 3.21
CA PHE A 92 19.48 -14.86 2.74
C PHE A 92 19.06 -13.42 3.07
N VAL A 93 19.45 -12.92 4.25
CA VAL A 93 19.22 -11.51 4.63
C VAL A 93 19.95 -10.55 3.69
N LYS A 94 21.13 -10.90 3.20
CA LYS A 94 21.90 -10.07 2.26
C LYS A 94 21.25 -10.01 0.88
N GLU A 95 20.72 -11.14 0.40
CA GLU A 95 19.99 -11.20 -0.87
C GLU A 95 18.70 -10.38 -0.83
N ILE A 96 17.89 -10.58 0.22
CA ILE A 96 16.69 -9.75 0.46
C ILE A 96 17.07 -8.27 0.58
N GLY A 97 18.10 -7.96 1.36
CA GLY A 97 18.56 -6.59 1.57
C GLY A 97 18.96 -5.90 0.26
N THR A 98 19.62 -6.62 -0.65
CA THR A 98 20.00 -6.10 -1.97
C THR A 98 18.77 -5.86 -2.84
N PHE A 99 17.83 -6.80 -2.88
CA PHE A 99 16.58 -6.64 -3.63
C PHE A 99 15.71 -5.50 -3.09
N SER A 100 15.52 -5.44 -1.77
CA SER A 100 14.80 -4.36 -1.10
C SER A 100 15.47 -3.00 -1.29
N PHE A 101 16.80 -2.93 -1.38
CA PHE A 101 17.52 -1.70 -1.67
C PHE A 101 17.17 -1.14 -3.05
N PHE A 102 17.04 -1.98 -4.07
CA PHE A 102 16.59 -1.54 -5.39
C PHE A 102 15.13 -1.06 -5.39
N ILE A 103 14.23 -1.75 -4.69
CA ILE A 103 12.84 -1.28 -4.51
C ILE A 103 12.82 0.06 -3.79
N PHE A 104 13.63 0.21 -2.75
CA PHE A 104 13.74 1.46 -1.99
C PHE A 104 14.23 2.63 -2.86
N LEU A 105 15.26 2.40 -3.68
CA LEU A 105 15.72 3.41 -4.64
C LEU A 105 14.62 3.78 -5.64
N ASN A 106 13.89 2.79 -6.17
CA ASN A 106 12.75 3.06 -7.06
C ASN A 106 11.70 3.94 -6.37
N GLN A 107 11.38 3.68 -5.10
CA GLN A 107 10.44 4.51 -4.33
C GLN A 107 10.96 5.93 -4.10
N ILE A 108 12.26 6.12 -3.87
CA ILE A 108 12.87 7.46 -3.81
C ILE A 108 12.70 8.20 -5.14
N PHE A 109 13.00 7.55 -6.26
CA PHE A 109 12.85 8.16 -7.57
C PHE A 109 11.40 8.54 -7.86
N ASN A 110 10.44 7.67 -7.53
CA ASN A 110 9.02 7.98 -7.67
C ASN A 110 8.61 9.18 -6.81
N GLN A 111 9.05 9.21 -5.54
CA GLN A 111 8.75 10.32 -4.64
C GLN A 111 9.33 11.65 -5.14
N ILE A 112 10.57 11.63 -5.65
CA ILE A 112 11.21 12.81 -6.25
C ILE A 112 10.41 13.23 -7.48
N ASN A 113 10.05 12.31 -8.37
CA ASN A 113 9.31 12.62 -9.59
C ASN A 113 7.92 13.23 -9.30
N ASP A 114 7.25 12.76 -8.25
CA ASP A 114 5.93 13.26 -7.87
C ASP A 114 6.01 14.59 -7.08
N SER A 115 7.07 14.80 -6.29
CA SER A 115 7.20 15.98 -5.42
C SER A 115 7.92 17.16 -6.09
N THR A 116 8.88 16.89 -6.98
CA THR A 116 9.74 17.92 -7.60
C THR A 116 8.94 18.93 -8.42
N PRO A 117 7.98 18.54 -9.28
CA PRO A 117 7.22 19.51 -10.06
C PRO A 117 6.41 20.47 -9.18
N VAL A 118 5.79 19.98 -8.10
CA VAL A 118 5.04 20.80 -7.13
C VAL A 118 5.97 21.81 -6.46
N TYR A 119 7.16 21.36 -6.06
CA TYR A 119 8.16 22.20 -5.41
C TYR A 119 8.72 23.27 -6.37
N MET A 120 9.08 22.89 -7.59
CA MET A 120 9.56 23.83 -8.62
C MET A 120 8.50 24.87 -8.97
N LEU A 121 7.23 24.46 -9.12
CA LEU A 121 6.12 25.40 -9.36
C LEU A 121 5.89 26.34 -8.18
N GLY A 122 6.09 25.89 -6.94
CA GLY A 122 6.00 26.74 -5.77
C GLY A 122 7.08 27.83 -5.69
N ILE A 123 8.28 27.54 -6.22
CA ILE A 123 9.40 28.51 -6.25
C ILE A 123 9.31 29.43 -7.46
N LEU A 124 9.00 28.88 -8.64
CA LEU A 124 9.11 29.59 -9.93
C LEU A 124 7.79 30.27 -10.34
N LYS A 125 6.66 29.89 -9.76
CA LYS A 125 5.32 30.32 -10.19
C LYS A 125 4.42 30.65 -8.99
N ASN A 126 3.26 31.23 -9.30
CA ASN A 126 2.26 31.60 -8.28
C ASN A 126 1.56 30.37 -7.69
N THR A 127 1.07 30.52 -6.46
CA THR A 127 0.31 29.50 -5.71
C THR A 127 -0.88 28.93 -6.47
N GLN A 128 -1.48 29.70 -7.37
CA GLN A 128 -2.56 29.23 -8.25
C GLN A 128 -2.13 28.09 -9.20
N GLN A 129 -0.90 28.14 -9.74
CA GLN A 129 -0.40 27.10 -10.62
C GLN A 129 -0.06 25.81 -9.87
N VAL A 130 0.42 25.94 -8.63
CA VAL A 130 0.60 24.81 -7.71
C VAL A 130 -0.76 24.15 -7.41
N ALA A 131 -1.79 24.95 -7.14
CA ALA A 131 -3.14 24.42 -6.87
C ALA A 131 -3.71 23.64 -8.06
N ILE A 132 -3.55 24.15 -9.29
CA ILE A 132 -3.98 23.44 -10.51
C ILE A 132 -3.18 22.14 -10.69
N TYR A 133 -1.85 22.19 -10.53
CA TYR A 133 -1.00 21.01 -10.66
C TYR A 133 -1.34 19.93 -9.61
N SER A 134 -1.66 20.32 -8.38
CA SER A 134 -2.09 19.37 -7.34
C SER A 134 -3.34 18.59 -7.73
N ILE A 135 -4.30 19.23 -8.43
CA ILE A 135 -5.49 18.55 -8.95
C ILE A 135 -5.08 17.53 -10.03
N VAL A 136 -4.18 17.92 -10.94
CA VAL A 136 -3.66 17.02 -11.98
C VAL A 136 -2.93 15.83 -11.36
N ASN A 137 -2.10 16.06 -10.33
CA ASN A 137 -1.37 15.00 -9.64
C ASN A 137 -2.32 14.05 -8.89
N GLN A 138 -3.42 14.57 -8.35
CA GLN A 138 -4.48 13.75 -7.75
C GLN A 138 -5.13 12.83 -8.79
N LEU A 139 -5.40 13.35 -10.00
CA LEU A 139 -5.96 12.55 -11.09
C LEU A 139 -4.98 11.49 -11.60
N LYS A 140 -3.69 11.83 -11.73
CA LYS A 140 -2.60 10.87 -12.01
C LYS A 140 -2.59 9.75 -10.96
N SER A 141 -2.66 10.10 -9.67
CA SER A 141 -2.67 9.12 -8.59
C SER A 141 -3.88 8.19 -8.67
N LEU A 142 -5.07 8.69 -9.01
CA LEU A 142 -6.25 7.86 -9.24
C LEU A 142 -6.03 6.87 -10.39
N PHE A 143 -5.50 7.35 -11.52
CA PHE A 143 -5.18 6.51 -12.67
C PHE A 143 -4.19 5.38 -12.31
N LEU A 144 -3.13 5.69 -11.57
CA LEU A 144 -2.17 4.69 -11.10
C LEU A 144 -2.80 3.69 -10.11
N THR A 145 -3.66 4.15 -9.20
CA THR A 145 -4.37 3.25 -8.28
C THR A 145 -5.24 2.25 -9.03
N PHE A 146 -6.02 2.69 -10.02
CA PHE A 146 -6.82 1.78 -10.86
C PHE A 146 -5.95 0.75 -11.58
N SER A 147 -4.83 1.19 -12.13
CA SER A 147 -3.84 0.33 -12.77
C SER A 147 -3.30 -0.75 -11.82
N GLN A 148 -3.02 -0.39 -10.56
CA GLN A 148 -2.42 -1.29 -9.57
C GLN A 148 -3.42 -2.25 -8.93
N VAL A 149 -4.69 -1.87 -8.78
CA VAL A 149 -5.73 -2.74 -8.20
C VAL A 149 -5.87 -4.04 -8.97
N LEU A 150 -5.84 -3.96 -10.32
CA LEU A 150 -5.89 -5.14 -11.18
C LEU A 150 -4.71 -6.05 -10.90
N THR A 151 -3.48 -5.53 -10.92
CA THR A 151 -2.28 -6.32 -10.63
C THR A 151 -2.35 -6.99 -9.27
N THR A 152 -2.77 -6.26 -8.23
CA THR A 152 -2.79 -6.76 -6.85
C THR A 152 -3.69 -7.99 -6.67
N ILE A 153 -4.83 -8.05 -7.36
CA ILE A 153 -5.76 -9.20 -7.30
C ILE A 153 -5.16 -10.45 -7.93
N PHE A 154 -4.26 -10.31 -8.91
CA PHE A 154 -3.65 -11.43 -9.61
C PHE A 154 -2.32 -11.90 -9.02
N ILE A 155 -1.70 -11.15 -8.09
CA ILE A 155 -0.44 -11.53 -7.42
C ILE A 155 -0.46 -12.97 -6.86
N PRO A 156 -1.50 -13.41 -6.10
CA PRO A 156 -1.52 -14.76 -5.54
C PRO A 156 -1.54 -15.84 -6.62
N LYS A 157 -2.29 -15.59 -7.71
CA LYS A 157 -2.38 -16.51 -8.85
C LYS A 157 -1.05 -16.61 -9.59
N VAL A 158 -0.34 -15.49 -9.75
CA VAL A 158 1.01 -15.46 -10.33
C VAL A 158 1.98 -16.26 -9.45
N ASN A 159 2.00 -16.01 -8.14
CA ASN A 159 2.90 -16.71 -7.21
C ASN A 159 2.63 -18.23 -7.17
N HIS A 160 1.36 -18.64 -7.18
CA HIS A 160 1.00 -20.06 -7.24
C HIS A 160 1.43 -20.72 -8.56
N LEU A 161 1.30 -20.01 -9.69
CA LEU A 161 1.73 -20.51 -11.01
C LEU A 161 3.26 -20.63 -11.09
N VAL A 162 4.01 -19.67 -10.57
CA VAL A 162 5.48 -19.75 -10.52
C VAL A 162 5.97 -20.92 -9.66
N ASN A 163 5.25 -21.25 -8.59
CA ASN A 163 5.66 -22.32 -7.67
C ASN A 163 5.21 -23.73 -8.12
N ASN A 164 4.09 -23.85 -8.84
CA ASN A 164 3.53 -25.14 -9.26
C ASN A 164 3.74 -25.50 -10.74
N SER A 165 4.08 -24.52 -11.59
CA SER A 165 4.17 -24.71 -13.03
C SER A 165 5.51 -24.17 -13.57
N ASP A 166 6.43 -25.07 -13.95
CA ASP A 166 7.65 -24.72 -14.72
C ASP A 166 7.34 -24.22 -16.16
N ASN A 167 6.06 -24.13 -16.53
CA ASN A 167 5.61 -23.70 -17.86
C ASN A 167 5.40 -22.18 -17.91
N ASN A 168 6.43 -21.47 -18.38
CA ASN A 168 6.42 -20.02 -18.64
C ASN A 168 5.27 -19.56 -19.57
N THR A 169 4.74 -20.45 -20.42
CA THR A 169 3.67 -20.13 -21.38
C THR A 169 2.31 -19.84 -20.71
N GLU A 170 2.00 -20.47 -19.58
CA GLU A 170 0.78 -20.16 -18.83
C GLU A 170 0.89 -18.81 -18.11
N LEU A 171 2.09 -18.49 -17.61
CA LEU A 171 2.41 -17.20 -17.00
C LEU A 171 2.27 -16.06 -18.01
N ASP A 172 2.87 -16.22 -19.19
CA ASP A 172 2.81 -15.22 -20.27
C ASP A 172 1.36 -14.96 -20.71
N ASN A 173 0.57 -16.01 -20.91
CA ASN A 173 -0.84 -15.88 -21.26
C ASN A 173 -1.66 -15.18 -20.17
N LEU A 174 -1.35 -15.43 -18.90
CA LEU A 174 -1.98 -14.72 -17.78
C LEU A 174 -1.59 -13.24 -17.79
N MET A 175 -0.30 -12.91 -17.96
CA MET A 175 0.18 -11.54 -18.03
C MET A 175 -0.43 -10.77 -19.21
N ILE A 176 -0.53 -11.39 -20.38
CA ILE A 176 -1.18 -10.78 -21.56
C ILE A 176 -2.65 -10.47 -21.28
N LYS A 177 -3.39 -11.41 -20.68
CA LYS A 177 -4.80 -11.18 -20.31
C LYS A 177 -4.94 -10.03 -19.31
N ILE A 178 -4.10 -10.00 -18.28
CA ILE A 178 -4.11 -8.91 -17.28
C ILE A 178 -3.84 -7.57 -17.97
N GLY A 179 -2.84 -7.51 -18.85
CA GLY A 179 -2.51 -6.31 -19.62
C GLY A 179 -3.66 -5.84 -20.51
N GLN A 180 -4.38 -6.75 -21.16
CA GLN A 180 -5.56 -6.41 -21.98
C GLN A 180 -6.69 -5.83 -21.12
N TYR A 181 -7.00 -6.42 -19.96
CA TYR A 181 -8.01 -5.87 -19.04
C TYR A 181 -7.57 -4.50 -18.49
N GLN A 182 -6.30 -4.34 -18.16
CA GLN A 182 -5.73 -3.10 -17.67
C GLN A 182 -5.83 -1.98 -18.72
N ILE A 183 -5.53 -2.28 -19.99
CA ILE A 183 -5.69 -1.32 -21.10
C ILE A 183 -7.16 -0.97 -21.32
N LEU A 184 -8.08 -1.93 -21.26
CA LEU A 184 -9.51 -1.67 -21.48
C LEU A 184 -10.09 -0.76 -20.39
N ILE A 185 -9.75 -1.02 -19.13
CA ILE A 185 -10.22 -0.23 -17.98
C ILE A 185 -9.56 1.16 -17.97
N LEU A 186 -8.25 1.25 -18.20
CA LEU A 186 -7.54 2.53 -18.23
C LEU A 186 -7.88 3.36 -19.47
N GLY A 187 -8.18 2.73 -20.60
CA GLY A 187 -8.62 3.44 -21.81
C GLY A 187 -10.03 4.04 -21.70
N PHE A 188 -10.80 3.65 -20.69
CA PHE A 188 -12.11 4.23 -20.40
C PHE A 188 -12.02 5.47 -19.48
N PHE A 189 -10.85 5.74 -18.89
CA PHE A 189 -10.57 6.83 -17.96
C PHE A 189 -9.79 7.95 -18.64
#